data_AF-A0A518IVR2-F1
#
_entry.id   AF-A0A518IVR2-F1
#
_cell.length_a   1.000
_cell.length_b   1.000
_cell.length_c   1.000
_cell.angle_alpha   90.00
_cell.angle_beta   90.00
_cell.angle_gamma   90.00
#
_symmetry.space_group_name_H-M   'P 1'
#
loop_
_entity.id
_entity.type
_entity.pdbx_description
1 polymer ?
#
loop_
_entity_poly.entity_id
_entity_poly.type
_entity_poly.pdbx_seq_one_letter_code
_entity_poly.pdbx_strand_id
1 'polypeptide(L)'
;MTSRVGDLAEYFQTTANQSNHSMAVGVTVGILAPAVGVGYLLYRKYCGSEHEFYAPNKVFSGLCRAHRLDRRDRRLLLQIAAEMKLDQPALLFTNPALLRTASRKQIAAPAKRIKRLHRTLFD
;
A
#
# COMPACT_ATOMS: atom_id res chain seq x y z
N MET A 1 54.22 -41.33 -33.35
CA MET A 1 54.00 -41.71 -31.93
C MET A 1 53.70 -40.45 -31.08
N THR A 2 52.62 -39.72 -31.36
CA THR A 2 52.28 -38.45 -30.66
C THR A 2 50.85 -38.43 -30.10
N SER A 3 50.06 -39.48 -30.35
CA SER A 3 48.63 -39.53 -30.04
C SER A 3 48.32 -39.68 -28.55
N ARG A 4 49.24 -40.25 -27.75
CA ARG A 4 48.99 -40.51 -26.33
C ARG A 4 49.03 -39.27 -25.43
N VAL A 5 49.80 -38.24 -25.82
CA VAL A 5 49.95 -37.03 -25.00
C VAL A 5 48.77 -36.07 -25.23
N GLY A 6 48.22 -36.03 -26.44
CA GLY A 6 47.04 -35.23 -26.77
C GLY A 6 45.77 -35.69 -26.05
N ASP A 7 45.57 -37.00 -25.94
CA ASP A 7 44.39 -37.60 -25.30
C ASP A 7 44.29 -37.27 -23.80
N LEU A 8 45.44 -37.20 -23.11
CA LEU A 8 45.49 -36.81 -21.70
C LEU A 8 45.17 -35.32 -21.52
N ALA A 9 45.66 -34.47 -22.42
CA ALA A 9 45.38 -33.03 -22.37
C ALA A 9 43.88 -32.74 -22.56
N GLU A 10 43.22 -33.46 -23.45
CA GLU A 10 41.78 -33.33 -23.72
C GLU A 10 40.93 -33.81 -22.53
N TYR A 11 41.37 -34.88 -21.84
CA TYR A 11 40.73 -35.37 -20.62
C TYR A 11 40.84 -34.35 -19.46
N PHE A 12 42.01 -33.73 -19.26
CA PHE A 12 42.19 -32.73 -18.21
C PHE A 12 41.43 -31.42 -18.50
N GLN A 13 41.34 -31.00 -19.77
CA GLN A 13 40.55 -29.82 -20.15
C GLN A 13 39.05 -30.06 -19.93
N THR A 14 38.54 -31.24 -20.25
CA THR A 14 37.13 -31.61 -20.03
C THR A 14 36.80 -31.65 -18.53
N THR A 15 37.68 -32.21 -17.71
CA THR A 15 37.50 -32.28 -16.26
C THR A 15 37.55 -30.89 -15.60
N ALA A 16 38.41 -30.00 -16.09
CA ALA A 16 38.49 -28.62 -15.62
C ALA A 16 37.25 -27.79 -16.01
N ASN A 17 36.66 -28.02 -17.18
CA ASN A 17 35.48 -27.28 -17.63
C ASN A 17 34.18 -27.76 -16.95
N GLN A 18 34.10 -29.06 -16.64
CA GLN A 18 32.94 -29.65 -15.96
C GLN A 18 32.84 -29.23 -14.48
N SER A 19 33.96 -29.09 -13.77
CA SER A 19 33.97 -28.62 -12.37
C SER A 19 33.60 -27.13 -12.25
N ASN A 20 34.04 -26.32 -13.21
CA ASN A 20 33.72 -24.88 -13.26
C ASN A 20 32.23 -24.64 -13.51
N HIS A 21 31.57 -25.46 -14.34
CA HIS A 21 30.13 -25.36 -14.57
C HIS A 21 29.31 -25.69 -13.32
N SER A 22 29.66 -26.75 -12.58
CA SER A 22 28.91 -27.11 -11.35
C SER A 22 29.09 -26.09 -10.24
N MET A 23 30.29 -25.53 -10.08
CA MET A 23 30.56 -24.45 -9.12
C MET A 23 29.83 -23.15 -9.52
N ALA A 24 29.90 -22.76 -10.80
CA ALA A 24 29.24 -21.55 -11.30
C ALA A 24 27.71 -21.62 -11.20
N VAL A 25 27.12 -22.79 -11.47
CA VAL A 25 25.67 -23.01 -11.31
C VAL A 25 25.27 -22.95 -9.83
N GLY A 26 26.06 -23.54 -8.93
CA GLY A 26 25.81 -23.48 -7.48
C GLY A 26 25.86 -22.03 -6.94
N VAL A 27 26.85 -21.24 -7.36
CA VAL A 27 27.00 -19.85 -6.94
C VAL A 27 25.87 -18.97 -7.49
N THR A 28 25.51 -19.14 -8.77
CA THR A 28 24.42 -18.34 -9.38
C THR A 28 23.09 -18.62 -8.71
N VAL A 29 22.71 -19.89 -8.49
CA VAL A 29 21.48 -20.25 -7.78
C VAL A 29 21.52 -19.78 -6.32
N GLY A 30 22.66 -19.95 -5.65
CA GLY A 30 22.85 -19.54 -4.26
C GLY A 30 22.75 -18.04 -4.01
N ILE A 31 22.97 -17.19 -5.04
CA ILE A 31 22.83 -15.73 -4.94
C ILE A 31 21.47 -15.25 -5.46
N LEU A 32 20.99 -15.80 -6.59
CA LEU A 32 19.70 -15.39 -7.18
C LEU A 32 18.52 -15.75 -6.28
N ALA A 33 18.49 -16.96 -5.70
CA ALA A 33 17.40 -17.38 -4.85
C ALA A 33 17.18 -16.47 -3.61
N PRO A 34 18.22 -16.13 -2.81
CA PRO A 34 18.04 -15.19 -1.71
C PRO A 34 17.81 -13.75 -2.18
N ALA A 35 18.42 -13.30 -3.28
CA ALA A 35 18.17 -11.96 -3.80
C ALA A 35 16.69 -11.78 -4.21
N VAL A 36 16.11 -12.75 -4.90
CA VAL A 36 14.68 -12.76 -5.26
C VAL A 36 13.82 -12.92 -4.01
N GLY A 37 14.19 -13.81 -3.08
CA GLY A 37 13.45 -14.00 -1.82
C GLY A 37 13.42 -12.74 -0.95
N VAL A 38 14.56 -12.09 -0.77
CA VAL A 38 14.68 -10.81 -0.03
C VAL A 38 13.94 -9.71 -0.77
N GLY A 39 14.10 -9.61 -2.09
CA GLY A 39 13.35 -8.66 -2.92
C GLY A 39 11.84 -8.85 -2.79
N TYR A 40 11.35 -10.09 -2.80
CA TYR A 40 9.94 -10.42 -2.62
C TYR A 40 9.45 -10.11 -1.21
N LEU A 41 10.24 -10.39 -0.17
CA LEU A 41 9.90 -10.05 1.21
C LEU A 41 9.86 -8.53 1.44
N LEU A 42 10.81 -7.81 0.87
CA LEU A 42 10.82 -6.34 0.89
C LEU A 42 9.64 -5.79 0.10
N TYR A 43 9.37 -6.30 -1.09
CA TYR A 43 8.19 -5.94 -1.89
C TYR A 43 6.90 -6.19 -1.10
N ARG A 44 6.75 -7.33 -0.45
CA ARG A 44 5.58 -7.62 0.40
C ARG A 44 5.48 -6.66 1.60
N LYS A 45 6.61 -6.24 2.18
CA LYS A 45 6.64 -5.30 3.31
C LYS A 45 6.33 -3.87 2.89
N TYR A 46 6.81 -3.42 1.72
CA TYR A 46 6.64 -2.05 1.22
C TYR A 46 5.38 -1.85 0.37
N CYS A 47 4.96 -2.85 -0.42
CA CYS A 47 3.70 -2.82 -1.18
C CYS A 47 2.51 -3.40 -0.39
N GLY A 48 2.74 -4.09 0.73
CA GLY A 48 1.65 -4.53 1.62
C GLY A 48 0.86 -3.38 2.26
N SER A 49 1.42 -2.17 2.28
CA SER A 49 0.73 -0.95 2.74
C SER A 49 -0.23 -0.35 1.71
N GLU A 50 -0.22 -0.80 0.45
CA GLU A 50 -1.17 -0.28 -0.55
C GLU A 50 -2.60 -0.80 -0.31
N HIS A 51 -2.75 -1.95 0.37
CA HIS A 51 -4.07 -2.43 0.81
C HIS A 51 -4.61 -1.72 2.06
N GLU A 52 -3.81 -0.93 2.78
CA GLU A 52 -4.29 -0.16 3.93
C GLU A 52 -5.00 1.15 3.54
N PHE A 53 -4.90 1.58 2.28
CA PHE A 53 -5.70 2.69 1.74
C PHE A 53 -7.18 2.31 1.52
N TYR A 54 -7.53 1.03 1.61
CA TYR A 54 -8.91 0.53 1.60
C TYR A 54 -9.58 0.51 2.98
N ALA A 55 -8.97 1.10 4.01
CA ALA A 55 -9.65 1.34 5.28
C ALA A 55 -10.32 2.73 5.26
N PRO A 56 -11.62 2.85 4.91
CA PRO A 56 -12.32 4.15 4.85
C PRO A 56 -12.21 4.96 6.15
N ASN A 57 -12.03 4.27 7.28
CA ASN A 57 -11.80 4.88 8.59
C ASN A 57 -10.43 5.56 8.73
N LYS A 58 -9.37 5.03 8.11
CA LYS A 58 -8.03 5.65 8.14
C LYS A 58 -8.00 6.91 7.29
N VAL A 59 -8.60 6.87 6.10
CA VAL A 59 -8.74 8.04 5.21
C VAL A 59 -9.56 9.13 5.90
N PHE A 60 -10.70 8.79 6.48
CA PHE A 60 -11.52 9.74 7.23
C PHE A 60 -10.78 10.35 8.43
N SER A 61 -10.04 9.54 9.20
CA SER A 61 -9.26 10.05 10.33
C SER A 61 -8.11 10.96 9.87
N GLY A 62 -7.48 10.65 8.74
CA GLY A 62 -6.45 11.48 8.13
C GLY A 62 -7.00 12.85 7.69
N LEU A 63 -8.14 12.85 6.98
CA LEU A 63 -8.84 14.06 6.56
C LEU A 63 -9.29 14.90 7.78
N CYS A 64 -9.87 14.27 8.80
CA CYS A 64 -10.23 14.99 10.02
C CYS A 64 -9.03 15.68 10.68
N ARG A 65 -7.86 15.04 10.65
CA ARG A 65 -6.62 15.60 11.22
C ARG A 65 -6.09 16.75 10.36
N ALA A 66 -6.16 16.64 9.04
CA ALA A 66 -5.77 17.70 8.11
C ALA A 66 -6.61 18.98 8.31
N HIS A 67 -7.93 18.82 8.46
CA HIS A 67 -8.85 19.92 8.75
C HIS A 67 -8.91 20.35 10.23
N ARG A 68 -8.00 19.82 11.07
CA ARG A 68 -7.93 20.11 12.52
C ARG A 68 -9.28 19.98 13.25
N LEU A 69 -10.08 18.98 12.88
CA LEU A 69 -11.38 18.76 13.48
C LEU A 69 -11.26 18.17 14.88
N ASP A 70 -11.98 18.77 15.83
CA ASP A 70 -12.08 18.24 17.19
C ASP A 70 -12.84 16.90 17.24
N ARG A 71 -12.60 16.13 18.29
CA ARG A 71 -13.28 14.84 18.52
C ARG A 71 -14.81 14.94 18.45
N ARG A 72 -15.38 16.07 18.88
CA ARG A 72 -16.83 16.33 18.85
C ARG A 72 -17.35 16.49 17.43
N ASP A 73 -16.60 17.17 16.59
CA ASP A 73 -16.99 17.45 15.21
C ASP A 73 -16.76 16.23 14.30
N ARG A 74 -15.69 15.47 14.58
CA ARG A 74 -15.49 14.15 13.98
C ARG A 74 -16.65 13.19 14.26
N ARG A 75 -17.14 13.12 15.51
CA ARG A 75 -18.30 12.28 15.86
C ARG A 75 -19.56 12.72 15.12
N LEU A 76 -19.76 14.03 14.98
CA LEU A 76 -20.91 14.59 14.28
C LEU A 76 -20.88 14.21 12.79
N LEU A 77 -19.72 14.31 12.12
CA LEU A 77 -19.57 13.87 10.73
C LEU A 77 -19.84 12.36 10.56
N LEU A 78 -19.39 11.53 11.50
CA LEU A 78 -19.71 10.10 11.49
C LEU A 78 -21.21 9.83 11.66
N GLN A 79 -21.89 10.58 12.54
CA GLN A 79 -23.34 10.47 12.69
C GLN A 79 -24.09 10.89 11.43
N ILE A 80 -23.67 11.98 10.78
CA ILE A 80 -24.24 12.40 9.49
C ILE A 80 -24.04 11.30 8.44
N ALA A 81 -22.83 10.74 8.35
CA ALA A 81 -22.55 9.68 7.39
C ALA A 81 -23.38 8.42 7.63
N ALA A 82 -23.54 8.01 8.90
CA ALA A 82 -24.35 6.87 9.28
C ALA A 82 -25.84 7.08 8.94
N GLU A 83 -26.39 8.25 9.27
CA GLU A 83 -27.80 8.57 8.98
C GLU A 83 -28.09 8.67 7.48
N MET A 84 -27.11 9.18 6.72
CA MET A 84 -27.20 9.24 5.26
C MET A 84 -26.87 7.90 4.58
N LYS A 85 -26.57 6.85 5.37
CA LYS A 85 -26.17 5.51 4.90
C LYS A 85 -25.03 5.57 3.87
N LEU A 86 -24.04 6.42 4.13
CA LEU A 86 -22.86 6.52 3.27
C LEU A 86 -21.94 5.34 3.55
N ASP A 87 -21.60 4.58 2.50
CA ASP A 87 -20.61 3.50 2.58
C ASP A 87 -19.23 4.01 3.00
N GLN A 88 -18.92 5.26 2.64
CA GLN A 88 -17.66 5.92 2.98
C GLN A 88 -17.89 7.31 3.57
N PRO A 89 -17.53 7.55 4.85
CA PRO A 89 -17.72 8.85 5.50
C PRO A 89 -16.80 9.95 4.91
N ALA A 90 -15.72 9.56 4.21
CA ALA A 90 -14.83 10.48 3.52
C ALA A 90 -15.51 11.23 2.35
N LEU A 91 -16.62 10.72 1.80
CA LEU A 91 -17.38 11.40 0.75
C LEU A 91 -17.95 12.76 1.19
N LEU A 92 -18.12 12.97 2.50
CA LEU A 92 -18.53 14.27 3.04
C LEU A 92 -17.49 15.38 2.77
N PHE A 93 -16.22 15.03 2.59
CA PHE A 93 -15.13 15.97 2.29
C PHE A 93 -15.01 16.27 0.80
N THR A 94 -15.46 15.36 -0.08
CA THR A 94 -15.39 15.55 -1.53
C THR A 94 -16.66 16.16 -2.11
N ASN A 95 -17.81 15.97 -1.45
CA ASN A 95 -19.10 16.44 -1.94
C ASN A 95 -19.79 17.40 -0.94
N PRO A 96 -19.69 18.72 -1.13
CA PRO A 96 -20.33 19.71 -0.26
C PRO A 96 -21.87 19.64 -0.28
N ALA A 97 -22.47 19.08 -1.34
CA ALA A 97 -23.92 18.94 -1.44
C ALA A 97 -24.48 17.98 -0.37
N LEU A 98 -23.71 16.99 0.07
CA LEU A 98 -24.11 16.06 1.12
C LEU A 98 -24.25 16.79 2.47
N LEU A 99 -23.30 17.67 2.81
CA LEU A 99 -23.37 18.50 4.01
C LEU A 99 -24.49 19.54 3.94
N ARG A 100 -24.78 20.11 2.77
CA ARG A 100 -25.94 21.00 2.58
C ARG A 100 -27.25 20.24 2.78
N THR A 101 -27.33 19.00 2.31
CA THR A 101 -28.49 18.12 2.50
C THR A 101 -28.68 17.76 3.97
N ALA A 102 -27.60 17.39 4.66
CA ALA A 102 -27.60 17.14 6.10
C ALA A 102 -28.04 18.38 6.90
N SER A 103 -27.59 19.58 6.50
CA SER A 103 -28.01 20.84 7.12
C SER A 103 -29.48 21.14 6.90
N ARG A 104 -30.05 20.84 5.72
CA ARG A 104 -31.48 21.06 5.43
C ARG A 104 -32.37 20.09 6.19
N LYS A 105 -31.98 18.83 6.23
CA LYS A 105 -32.69 17.77 6.96
C LYS A 105 -32.44 17.79 8.48
N GLN A 106 -31.57 18.69 8.97
CA GLN A 106 -31.16 18.80 10.37
C GLN A 106 -30.69 17.46 10.95
N ILE A 107 -29.94 16.71 10.16
CA ILE A 107 -29.46 15.38 10.52
C ILE A 107 -28.40 15.51 11.63
N ALA A 108 -28.63 14.81 12.75
CA ALA A 108 -27.76 14.70 13.92
C ALA A 108 -27.42 16.00 14.68
N ALA A 109 -27.52 17.17 14.06
CA ALA A 109 -27.17 18.44 14.67
C ALA A 109 -27.94 19.63 14.08
N PRO A 110 -28.03 20.75 14.83
CA PRO A 110 -28.65 21.97 14.34
C PRO A 110 -27.95 22.50 13.08
N ALA A 111 -28.73 23.05 12.14
CA ALA A 111 -28.24 23.56 10.86
C ALA A 111 -27.09 24.58 10.98
N LYS A 112 -27.06 25.39 12.05
CA LYS A 112 -25.96 26.34 12.33
C LYS A 112 -24.61 25.64 12.50
N ARG A 113 -24.59 24.49 13.19
CA ARG A 113 -23.37 23.73 13.47
C ARG A 113 -22.85 23.02 12.21
N ILE A 114 -23.75 22.50 11.39
CA ILE A 114 -23.41 21.87 10.10
C ILE A 114 -22.87 22.92 9.12
N LYS A 115 -23.44 24.13 9.09
CA LYS A 115 -22.89 25.26 8.31
C LYS A 115 -21.47 25.64 8.73
N ARG A 116 -21.18 25.64 10.04
CA ARG A 116 -19.83 25.89 10.54
C ARG A 116 -18.84 24.83 10.03
N LEU A 117 -19.23 23.55 10.07
CA LEU A 117 -18.43 22.45 9.52
C LEU A 117 -18.20 22.59 8.02
N HIS A 118 -19.22 22.98 7.27
CA HIS A 118 -19.08 23.23 5.83
C HIS A 118 -18.04 24.32 5.54
N ARG A 119 -17.96 25.39 6.33
CA ARG A 119 -16.88 26.38 6.18
C ARG A 119 -15.52 25.77 6.48
N THR A 120 -15.35 25.11 7.62
CA THR A 120 -14.05 24.51 8.01
C THR A 120 -13.54 23.43 7.04
N LEU A 121 -14.42 22.80 6.27
CA LEU A 121 -14.07 21.75 5.32
C LEU A 121 -13.73 22.26 3.92
N PHE A 122 -14.28 23.42 3.52
CA PHE A 122 -14.21 23.91 2.13
C PHE A 122 -13.72 25.35 1.98
N ASP A 123 -13.51 26.09 3.08
CA ASP A 123 -12.71 27.33 3.10
C ASP A 123 -11.23 26.99 3.37
#